data_AF-A0A0C3RDK1-F1
#
_entry.id   AF-A0A0C3RDK1-F1
#
_cell.length_a   1.000
_cell.length_b   1.000
_cell.length_c   1.000
_cell.angle_alpha   90.00
_cell.angle_beta   90.00
_cell.angle_gamma   90.00
#
_symmetry.space_group_name_H-M   'P 1'
#
loop_
_entity.id
_entity.type
_entity.pdbx_description
1 polymer ?
#
loop_
_entity_poly.entity_id
_entity_poly.type
_entity_poly.pdbx_seq_one_letter_code
_entity_poly.pdbx_strand_id
1 'polypeptide(L)'
;MEKHVLETIKTEYQDNDDLIQLYEDWGDSPYLQEIFHILDEQNPEWVKEKELGSWAAEFILDILLEHADELEKLSPRERTDMFREEIEERYADFHSCRRFAYINNLSIRFEEDQATDCEDIDEYIYINGEKIGFPRF
;
A
#
# COMPACT_ATOMS: atom_id res chain seq x y z
N MET A 1 -1.10 -4.76 -17.86
CA MET A 1 0.21 -5.11 -17.31
C MET A 1 1.00 -5.94 -18.30
N GLU A 2 2.26 -5.59 -18.54
CA GLU A 2 3.14 -6.40 -19.37
C GLU A 2 3.69 -7.60 -18.58
N LYS A 3 3.82 -8.78 -19.20
CA LYS A 3 4.34 -9.98 -18.52
C LYS A 3 5.69 -9.77 -17.84
N HIS A 4 6.53 -8.90 -18.41
CA HIS A 4 7.85 -8.61 -17.85
C HIS A 4 7.75 -7.87 -16.50
N VAL A 5 6.72 -7.04 -16.31
CA VAL A 5 6.48 -6.31 -15.06
C VAL A 5 6.14 -7.27 -13.93
N LEU A 6 5.24 -8.23 -14.20
CA LEU A 6 4.85 -9.22 -13.19
C LEU A 6 6.03 -10.11 -12.78
N GLU A 7 6.86 -10.53 -13.72
CA GLU A 7 8.08 -11.30 -13.41
C GLU A 7 9.08 -10.49 -12.56
N THR A 8 9.21 -9.18 -12.83
CA THR A 8 9.99 -8.28 -11.98
C THR A 8 9.42 -8.21 -10.57
N ILE A 9 8.11 -8.03 -10.42
CA ILE A 9 7.44 -7.99 -9.10
C ILE A 9 7.71 -9.27 -8.32
N LYS A 10 7.49 -10.43 -8.94
CA LYS A 10 7.73 -11.74 -8.31
C LYS A 10 9.19 -11.96 -7.91
N THR A 11 10.14 -11.38 -8.63
CA THR A 11 11.56 -11.53 -8.36
C THR A 11 12.03 -10.56 -7.27
N GLU A 12 11.66 -9.28 -7.38
CA GLU A 12 12.13 -8.23 -6.47
C GLU A 12 11.36 -8.21 -5.14
N TYR A 13 10.11 -8.67 -5.14
CA TYR A 13 9.20 -8.68 -3.99
C TYR A 13 8.72 -10.09 -3.65
N GLN A 14 9.58 -11.10 -3.84
CA GLN A 14 9.26 -12.52 -3.62
C GLN A 14 8.72 -12.84 -2.20
N ASP A 15 9.00 -12.00 -1.21
CA ASP A 15 8.57 -12.15 0.18
C ASP A 15 7.29 -11.33 0.51
N ASN A 16 6.68 -10.68 -0.48
CA ASN A 16 5.45 -9.90 -0.34
C ASN A 16 4.31 -10.56 -1.13
N ASP A 17 3.71 -11.58 -0.52
CA ASP A 17 2.62 -12.36 -1.13
C ASP A 17 1.42 -11.49 -1.53
N ASP A 18 1.06 -10.50 -0.70
CA ASP A 18 -0.07 -9.59 -0.97
C ASP A 18 0.18 -8.75 -2.23
N LEU A 19 1.40 -8.21 -2.39
CA LEU A 19 1.76 -7.43 -3.57
C LEU A 19 1.77 -8.29 -4.84
N ILE A 20 2.31 -9.51 -4.74
CA ILE A 20 2.32 -10.45 -5.86
C ILE A 20 0.88 -10.78 -6.26
N GLN A 21 0.04 -11.17 -5.29
CA GLN A 21 -1.36 -11.50 -5.54
C GLN A 21 -2.13 -10.32 -6.16
N LEU A 22 -1.94 -9.10 -5.63
CA LEU A 22 -2.60 -7.91 -6.14
C LEU A 22 -2.34 -7.72 -7.64
N TYR A 23 -1.07 -7.83 -8.06
CA TYR A 23 -0.73 -7.66 -9.47
C TYR A 23 -1.09 -8.87 -10.32
N GLU A 24 -1.00 -10.10 -9.79
CA GLU A 24 -1.43 -11.32 -10.50
C GLU A 24 -2.92 -11.32 -10.81
N ASP A 25 -3.76 -11.02 -9.82
CA ASP A 25 -5.21 -11.13 -9.92
C ASP A 25 -5.83 -9.86 -10.53
N TRP A 26 -5.27 -8.68 -10.22
CA TRP A 26 -5.91 -7.39 -10.51
C TRP A 26 -5.07 -6.44 -11.35
N GLY A 27 -3.81 -6.75 -11.64
CA GLY A 27 -2.88 -5.87 -12.36
C GLY A 27 -3.30 -5.47 -13.78
N ASP A 28 -4.13 -6.30 -14.43
CA ASP A 28 -4.72 -6.03 -15.75
C ASP A 28 -6.13 -5.39 -15.67
N SER A 29 -6.70 -5.30 -14.48
CA SER A 29 -8.06 -4.79 -14.28
C SER A 29 -8.11 -3.25 -14.29
N PRO A 30 -9.22 -2.64 -14.72
CA PRO A 30 -9.44 -1.21 -14.51
C PRO A 30 -9.60 -0.86 -13.02
N TYR A 31 -10.02 -1.82 -12.19
CA TYR A 31 -10.34 -1.61 -10.78
C TYR A 31 -9.14 -1.15 -9.96
N LEU A 32 -7.98 -1.78 -10.18
CA LEU A 32 -6.74 -1.38 -9.51
C LEU A 32 -6.34 0.06 -9.84
N GLN A 33 -6.48 0.47 -11.11
CA GLN A 33 -6.16 1.82 -11.55
C GLN A 33 -7.16 2.86 -11.02
N GLU A 34 -8.45 2.49 -10.92
CA GLU A 34 -9.48 3.31 -10.28
C GLU A 34 -9.13 3.57 -8.80
N ILE A 35 -8.72 2.54 -8.06
CA ILE A 35 -8.29 2.69 -6.66
C ILE A 35 -7.03 3.56 -6.54
N PHE A 36 -6.01 3.34 -7.38
CA PHE A 36 -4.80 4.19 -7.38
C PHE A 36 -5.13 5.65 -7.61
N HIS A 37 -6.04 5.94 -8.55
CA HIS A 37 -6.47 7.31 -8.81
C HIS A 37 -7.13 7.95 -7.59
N ILE A 38 -8.03 7.23 -6.91
CA ILE A 38 -8.71 7.73 -5.72
C ILE A 38 -7.73 7.95 -4.57
N LEU A 39 -6.80 7.01 -4.35
CA LEU A 39 -5.74 7.15 -3.35
C LEU A 39 -4.83 8.34 -3.66
N ASP A 40 -4.45 8.56 -4.91
CA ASP A 40 -3.67 9.73 -5.31
C ASP A 40 -4.43 11.06 -5.08
N GLU A 41 -5.75 11.07 -5.24
CA GLU A 41 -6.58 12.24 -5.00
C GLU A 41 -6.78 12.54 -3.51
N GLN A 42 -7.10 11.53 -2.70
CA GLN A 42 -7.47 11.71 -1.29
C GLN A 42 -6.24 11.68 -0.36
N ASN A 43 -5.26 10.84 -0.67
CA ASN A 43 -4.12 10.53 0.19
C ASN A 43 -2.82 10.46 -0.64
N PRO A 44 -2.35 11.56 -1.26
CA PRO A 44 -1.29 11.53 -2.29
C PRO A 44 0.03 10.87 -1.84
N GLU A 45 0.28 10.83 -0.54
CA GLU A 45 1.50 10.26 0.05
C GLU A 45 1.35 8.78 0.41
N TRP A 46 0.22 8.13 0.08
CA TRP A 46 -0.14 6.77 0.50
C TRP A 46 0.95 5.73 0.23
N VAL A 47 1.75 5.91 -0.82
CA VAL A 47 2.86 5.01 -1.19
C VAL A 47 4.05 5.04 -0.23
N LYS A 48 4.11 5.98 0.70
CA LYS A 48 5.22 6.10 1.65
C LYS A 48 5.02 5.18 2.85
N GLU A 49 6.11 4.67 3.42
CA GLU A 49 6.06 3.78 4.60
C GLU A 49 5.42 4.41 5.84
N LYS A 50 5.46 5.74 5.98
CA LYS A 50 4.72 6.42 7.06
C LYS A 50 3.20 6.48 6.84
N GLU A 51 2.75 6.24 5.62
CA GLU A 51 1.35 6.16 5.21
C GLU A 51 0.94 4.68 5.07
N LEU A 52 0.46 4.22 3.90
CA LEU A 52 0.20 2.79 3.67
C LEU A 52 1.47 2.04 3.27
N GLY A 53 2.32 2.63 2.42
CA GLY A 53 3.61 2.09 2.05
C GLY A 53 3.57 0.62 1.66
N SER A 54 4.41 -0.19 2.29
CA SER A 54 4.49 -1.63 2.06
C SER A 54 3.19 -2.40 2.38
N TRP A 55 2.26 -1.82 3.14
CA TRP A 55 0.94 -2.42 3.46
C TRP A 55 -0.17 -2.02 2.49
N ALA A 56 0.12 -1.17 1.49
CA ALA A 56 -0.92 -0.74 0.56
C ALA A 56 -1.48 -1.92 -0.26
N ALA A 57 -0.68 -2.96 -0.52
CA ALA A 57 -1.15 -4.14 -1.24
C ALA A 57 -2.29 -4.86 -0.49
N GLU A 58 -2.09 -5.11 0.81
CA GLU A 58 -3.09 -5.71 1.71
C GLU A 58 -4.37 -4.85 1.73
N PHE A 59 -4.22 -3.54 1.96
CA PHE A 59 -5.36 -2.62 2.00
C PHE A 59 -6.21 -2.65 0.73
N ILE A 60 -5.55 -2.65 -0.44
CA ILE A 60 -6.23 -2.66 -1.74
C ILE A 60 -6.87 -4.02 -2.01
N LEU A 61 -6.18 -5.11 -1.68
CA LEU A 61 -6.70 -6.47 -1.81
C LEU A 61 -7.96 -6.67 -0.98
N ASP A 62 -7.99 -6.20 0.26
CA ASP A 62 -9.17 -6.30 1.13
C ASP A 62 -10.41 -5.70 0.46
N ILE A 63 -10.28 -4.52 -0.15
CA ILE A 63 -11.37 -3.85 -0.88
C ILE A 63 -11.76 -4.64 -2.15
N LEU A 64 -10.78 -5.05 -2.95
CA LEU A 64 -11.04 -5.73 -4.23
C LEU A 64 -11.66 -7.12 -4.03
N LEU A 65 -11.17 -7.90 -3.07
CA LEU A 65 -11.64 -9.24 -2.77
C LEU A 65 -13.05 -9.22 -2.17
N GLU A 66 -13.36 -8.24 -1.33
CA GLU A 66 -14.70 -8.11 -0.74
C GLU A 66 -15.77 -7.82 -1.80
N HIS A 67 -15.44 -7.01 -2.80
CA HIS A 67 -16.37 -6.57 -3.84
C HIS A 67 -16.28 -7.33 -5.16
N ALA A 68 -15.41 -8.35 -5.25
CA ALA A 68 -15.04 -9.03 -6.50
C ALA A 68 -16.24 -9.44 -7.38
N ASP A 69 -17.29 -10.01 -6.78
CA ASP A 69 -18.49 -10.48 -7.48
C ASP A 69 -19.40 -9.35 -8.00
N GLU A 70 -19.24 -8.14 -7.50
CA GLU A 70 -20.08 -6.98 -7.81
C GLU A 70 -19.42 -6.05 -8.82
N LEU A 71 -18.09 -5.98 -8.85
CA LEU A 71 -17.33 -5.06 -9.70
C LEU A 71 -17.71 -5.14 -11.19
N GLU A 72 -17.93 -6.35 -11.72
CA GLU A 72 -18.31 -6.55 -13.13
C GLU A 72 -19.73 -6.04 -13.45
N LYS A 73 -20.60 -5.94 -12.45
CA LYS A 73 -22.00 -5.51 -12.60
C LYS A 73 -22.15 -3.99 -12.54
N LEU A 74 -21.18 -3.31 -11.93
CA LEU A 74 -21.18 -1.87 -11.72
C LEU A 74 -20.59 -1.13 -12.92
N SER A 75 -21.17 0.02 -13.23
CA SER A 75 -20.56 0.96 -14.17
C SER A 75 -19.28 1.57 -13.56
N PRO A 76 -18.36 2.11 -14.39
CA PRO A 76 -17.14 2.74 -13.87
C PRO A 76 -17.41 3.84 -12.83
N ARG A 77 -18.47 4.62 -13.01
CA ARG A 77 -18.85 5.66 -12.06
C ARG A 77 -19.28 5.07 -10.71
N GLU A 78 -20.13 4.05 -10.74
CA GLU A 78 -20.60 3.38 -9.50
C GLU A 78 -19.44 2.72 -8.76
N ARG A 79 -18.46 2.12 -9.47
CA ARG A 79 -17.24 1.60 -8.85
C ARG A 79 -16.40 2.67 -8.20
N THR A 80 -16.18 3.79 -8.88
CA THR A 80 -15.43 4.92 -8.32
C THR A 80 -16.11 5.48 -7.07
N ASP A 81 -17.43 5.65 -7.10
CA ASP A 81 -18.19 6.13 -5.93
C ASP A 81 -18.08 5.13 -4.77
N MET A 82 -18.21 3.82 -5.03
CA MET A 82 -18.04 2.76 -4.03
C MET A 82 -16.61 2.71 -3.46
N PHE A 83 -15.58 2.66 -4.31
CA PHE A 83 -14.19 2.63 -3.85
C PHE A 83 -13.83 3.87 -3.04
N ARG A 84 -14.41 5.02 -3.38
CA ARG A 84 -14.23 6.25 -2.62
C ARG A 84 -14.76 6.13 -1.20
N GLU A 85 -15.97 5.60 -1.04
CA GLU A 85 -16.59 5.35 0.26
C GLU A 85 -15.74 4.35 1.07
N GLU A 86 -15.33 3.23 0.46
CA GLU A 86 -14.51 2.22 1.13
C GLU A 86 -13.15 2.77 1.60
N ILE A 87 -12.49 3.58 0.78
CA ILE A 87 -11.22 4.20 1.15
C ILE A 87 -11.44 5.23 2.27
N GLU A 88 -12.49 6.06 2.20
CA GLU A 88 -12.79 7.05 3.23
C GLU A 88 -13.10 6.40 4.59
N GLU A 89 -13.82 5.28 4.60
CA GLU A 89 -14.17 4.58 5.83
C GLU A 89 -12.98 3.82 6.43
N ARG A 90 -12.14 3.21 5.61
CA ARG A 90 -11.11 2.27 6.09
C ARG A 90 -9.72 2.87 6.25
N TYR A 91 -9.36 3.91 5.48
CA TYR A 91 -7.97 4.36 5.40
C TYR A 91 -7.41 4.79 6.76
N ALA A 92 -8.15 5.61 7.51
CA ALA A 92 -7.67 6.16 8.78
C ALA A 92 -7.46 5.06 9.85
N ASP A 93 -8.38 4.10 9.90
CA ASP A 93 -8.32 2.98 10.84
C ASP A 93 -7.20 2.00 10.46
N PHE A 94 -7.08 1.66 9.18
CA PHE A 94 -6.01 0.81 8.68
C PHE A 94 -4.64 1.44 8.91
N HIS A 95 -4.49 2.72 8.54
CA HIS A 95 -3.27 3.50 8.77
C HIS A 95 -2.88 3.52 10.24
N SER A 96 -3.84 3.82 11.13
CA SER A 96 -3.59 3.88 12.57
C SER A 96 -3.15 2.52 13.13
N CYS A 97 -3.79 1.44 12.70
CA CYS A 97 -3.43 0.08 13.12
C CYS A 97 -2.02 -0.31 12.68
N ARG A 98 -1.67 -0.03 11.42
CA ARG A 98 -0.38 -0.42 10.82
C ARG A 98 0.78 0.48 11.26
N ARG A 99 0.49 1.74 11.62
CA ARG A 99 1.48 2.70 12.11
C ARG A 99 2.21 2.23 13.38
N PHE A 100 1.54 1.46 14.24
CA PHE A 100 2.22 0.88 15.41
C PHE A 100 3.31 -0.11 15.00
N ALA A 101 2.99 -1.04 14.08
CA ALA A 101 3.95 -2.02 13.59
C ALA A 101 5.13 -1.33 12.87
N TYR A 102 4.84 -0.29 12.09
CA TYR A 102 5.85 0.54 11.45
C TYR A 102 6.84 1.16 12.44
N ILE A 103 6.31 1.90 13.44
CA ILE A 103 7.13 2.58 14.46
C ILE A 103 7.93 1.54 15.23
N ASN A 104 7.31 0.43 15.64
CA ASN A 104 8.00 -0.64 16.36
C ASN A 104 9.18 -1.23 15.55
N ASN A 105 8.99 -1.47 14.25
CA ASN A 105 10.06 -1.96 13.38
C ASN A 105 11.21 -0.95 13.26
N LEU A 106 10.90 0.35 13.18
CA LEU A 106 11.94 1.39 13.17
C LEU A 106 12.63 1.56 14.52
N SER A 107 11.91 1.40 15.63
CA SER A 107 12.49 1.41 16.97
C SER A 107 13.48 0.27 17.18
N ILE A 108 13.13 -0.95 16.75
CA ILE A 108 14.05 -2.10 16.81
C ILE A 108 15.31 -1.81 15.98
N ARG A 109 15.14 -1.29 14.75
CA ARG A 109 16.28 -0.93 13.90
C ARG A 109 17.16 0.14 14.52
N PHE A 110 16.56 1.18 15.12
CA PHE A 110 17.32 2.23 15.81
C PHE A 110 18.15 1.67 16.97
N GLU A 111 17.58 0.76 17.76
CA GLU A 111 18.30 0.10 18.87
C GLU A 111 19.46 -0.80 18.38
N GLU A 112 19.30 -1.43 17.22
CA GLU A 112 20.31 -2.33 16.63
C GLU A 112 21.37 -1.60 15.78
N ASP A 113 21.08 -0.39 15.31
CA ASP A 113 21.94 0.39 14.43
C ASP A 113 23.05 1.11 15.21
N GLN A 114 24.15 0.40 15.43
CA GLN A 114 25.33 0.95 16.11
C GLN A 114 26.06 2.06 15.35
N ALA A 115 25.68 2.33 14.10
CA ALA A 115 26.30 3.33 13.24
C ALA A 115 25.42 4.58 13.04
N THR A 116 24.23 4.62 13.62
CA THR A 116 23.34 5.77 13.51
C THR A 116 23.91 6.98 14.27
N ASP A 117 23.85 8.14 13.62
CA ASP A 117 24.16 9.45 14.24
C ASP A 117 22.89 10.12 14.81
N CYS A 118 21.71 9.48 14.70
CA CYS A 118 20.44 10.05 15.18
C CYS A 118 20.43 10.15 16.70
N GLU A 119 20.02 11.30 17.24
CA GLU A 119 19.98 11.55 18.69
C GLU A 119 18.81 10.81 19.36
N ASP A 120 17.70 10.66 18.64
CA ASP A 120 16.49 10.00 19.11
C ASP A 120 15.75 9.23 17.99
N ILE A 121 14.70 8.53 18.40
CA ILE A 121 13.87 7.73 17.50
C ILE A 121 13.07 8.58 16.52
N ASP A 122 12.69 9.82 16.88
CA ASP A 122 11.90 10.68 16.00
C ASP A 122 12.74 11.16 14.81
N GLU A 123 14.01 11.51 15.05
CA GLU A 123 14.98 11.82 13.99
C GLU A 123 15.26 10.57 13.12
N TYR A 124 15.44 9.40 13.74
CA TYR A 124 15.65 8.15 13.00
C TYR A 124 14.47 7.80 12.10
N ILE A 125 13.23 7.95 12.60
CA ILE A 125 11.99 7.73 11.82
C ILE A 125 11.91 8.72 10.66
N TYR A 126 12.21 9.99 10.89
CA TYR A 126 12.15 11.02 9.84
C TYR A 126 13.10 10.70 8.68
N ILE A 127 14.34 10.28 8.99
CA ILE A 127 15.37 10.01 7.99
C ILE A 127 15.13 8.67 7.29
N ASN A 128 14.87 7.60 8.06
CA ASN A 128 14.86 6.24 7.52
C ASN A 128 13.47 5.77 7.09
N GLY A 129 12.43 6.49 7.50
CA GLY A 129 11.04 6.14 7.29
C GLY A 129 10.38 6.73 6.04
N GLU A 130 10.90 7.80 5.46
CA GLU A 130 10.34 8.43 4.26
C GLU A 130 10.77 7.68 2.97
N LYS A 131 10.46 6.39 2.88
CA LYS A 131 10.71 5.56 1.68
C LYS A 131 9.41 5.25 0.95
N ILE A 132 9.49 5.07 -0.36
CA ILE A 132 8.40 4.51 -1.15
C ILE A 132 8.35 3.01 -0.84
N GLY A 133 7.25 2.59 -0.20
CA GLY A 133 7.03 1.20 0.21
C GLY A 133 6.18 0.40 -0.78
N PHE A 134 5.36 1.09 -1.59
CA PHE A 134 4.55 0.44 -2.62
C PHE A 134 5.12 0.71 -4.02
N PRO A 135 5.46 -0.34 -4.79
CA PRO A 135 5.94 -0.15 -6.14
C PRO A 135 4.78 0.05 -7.11
N ARG A 136 4.85 1.11 -7.93
CA ARG A 136 3.87 1.35 -9.02
C ARG A 136 4.49 0.92 -10.35
N PHE A 137 3.73 0.17 -11.14
CA PHE A 137 4.11 -0.29 -12.47
C PHE A 137 3.01 -0.05 -13.50
#